data_AF-A0AA37NFC5-F1
#
_entry.id   AF-A0AA37NFC5-F1
#
_cell.length_a   1.000
_cell.length_b   1.000
_cell.length_c   1.000
_cell.angle_alpha   90.00
_cell.angle_beta   90.00
_cell.angle_gamma   90.00
#
_symmetry.space_group_name_H-M   'P 1'
#
loop_
_entity.id
_entity.type
_entity.pdbx_description
1 polymer ?
#
loop_
_entity_poly.entity_id
_entity_poly.type
_entity_poly.pdbx_seq_one_letter_code
_entity_poly.pdbx_strand_id
1 'polypeptide(L)'
;MNMRLQYKTTTKYLFFSLPFYLMLFACGLQITDVEYALREAGENRGELEAVLSHYAKLDDRQKLEAAQYLIRYMPYHTSYDKGIEDYYHAIDSVVALSEDKLEQEKHIESLRLRFESKYKQKRDIEVITSEFLIQSIDEAFKQWRECEWAEHLDFEQFCE
;
A
#
# COMPACT_ATOMS: atom_id res chain seq x y z
N MET A 1 -47.46 7.36 -38.34
CA MET A 1 -47.14 6.21 -37.47
C MET A 1 -45.68 5.81 -37.68
N ASN A 2 -44.71 6.49 -37.04
CA ASN A 2 -43.28 6.10 -37.09
C ASN A 2 -42.44 6.65 -35.91
N MET A 3 -43.08 7.11 -34.83
CA MET A 3 -42.37 7.65 -33.65
C MET A 3 -41.97 6.55 -32.65
N ARG A 4 -42.61 5.38 -32.71
CA ARG A 4 -42.33 4.24 -31.82
C ARG A 4 -41.11 3.40 -32.22
N LEU A 5 -40.55 3.58 -33.42
CA LEU A 5 -39.39 2.81 -33.87
C LEU A 5 -38.06 3.47 -33.50
N GLN A 6 -38.01 4.82 -33.47
CA GLN A 6 -36.79 5.55 -33.11
C GLN A 6 -36.45 5.46 -31.62
N TYR A 7 -37.45 5.42 -30.71
CA TYR A 7 -37.14 5.26 -29.28
C TYR A 7 -36.41 3.93 -29.00
N LYS A 8 -36.78 2.84 -29.67
CA LYS A 8 -36.13 1.53 -29.50
C LYS A 8 -34.68 1.49 -29.97
N THR A 9 -34.29 2.36 -30.92
CA THR A 9 -32.93 2.40 -31.45
C THR A 9 -32.03 3.30 -30.61
N THR A 10 -32.52 4.46 -30.18
CA THR A 10 -31.74 5.40 -29.33
C THR A 10 -31.53 4.86 -27.92
N THR A 11 -32.50 4.15 -27.35
CA THR A 11 -32.35 3.49 -26.03
C THR A 11 -31.32 2.36 -26.06
N LYS A 12 -31.12 1.67 -27.20
CA LYS A 12 -30.08 0.65 -27.33
C LYS A 12 -28.67 1.23 -27.18
N TYR A 13 -28.36 2.35 -27.85
CA TYR A 13 -27.02 2.97 -27.75
C TYR A 13 -26.72 3.53 -26.36
N LEU A 14 -27.72 4.11 -25.69
CA LEU A 14 -27.61 4.57 -24.29
C LEU A 14 -27.32 3.42 -23.31
N PHE A 15 -27.92 2.24 -23.56
CA PHE A 15 -27.67 1.03 -22.75
C PHE A 15 -26.28 0.43 -22.99
N PHE A 16 -25.71 0.57 -24.20
CA PHE A 16 -24.36 0.10 -24.53
C PHE A 16 -23.25 1.10 -24.15
N SER A 17 -23.54 2.40 -24.03
CA SER A 17 -22.56 3.42 -23.61
C SER A 17 -22.38 3.52 -22.09
N LEU A 18 -23.43 3.19 -21.31
CA LEU A 18 -23.40 3.27 -19.85
C LEU A 18 -22.29 2.41 -19.19
N PRO A 19 -22.07 1.14 -19.57
CA PRO A 19 -20.98 0.35 -19.02
C PRO A 19 -19.59 0.88 -19.39
N PHE A 20 -19.44 1.52 -20.56
CA PHE A 20 -18.19 2.18 -20.96
C PHE A 20 -17.89 3.41 -20.08
N TYR A 21 -18.90 4.22 -19.79
CA TYR A 21 -18.74 5.36 -18.86
C TYR A 21 -18.46 4.91 -17.42
N LEU A 22 -19.05 3.81 -16.97
CA LEU A 22 -18.75 3.22 -15.65
C LEU A 22 -17.31 2.69 -15.56
N MET A 23 -16.80 2.06 -16.62
CA MET A 23 -15.38 1.66 -16.72
C MET A 23 -14.43 2.86 -16.65
N LEU A 24 -14.72 3.94 -17.39
CA LEU A 24 -13.91 5.16 -17.38
C LEU A 24 -13.89 5.83 -16.00
N PHE A 25 -15.02 5.79 -15.28
CA PHE A 25 -15.11 6.34 -13.93
C PHE A 25 -14.31 5.51 -12.91
N ALA A 26 -14.39 4.18 -12.97
CA ALA A 26 -13.64 3.30 -12.08
C ALA A 26 -12.12 3.41 -12.29
N CYS A 27 -11.68 3.43 -13.55
CA CYS A 27 -10.26 3.63 -13.90
C CYS A 27 -9.78 5.03 -13.47
N GLY A 28 -10.61 6.05 -13.65
CA GLY A 28 -10.34 7.41 -13.19
C GLY A 28 -10.15 7.51 -11.68
N LEU A 29 -10.96 6.82 -10.89
CA LEU A 29 -10.90 6.86 -9.42
C LEU A 29 -9.61 6.22 -8.85
N GLN A 30 -9.14 5.10 -9.44
CA GLN A 30 -7.85 4.52 -9.03
C GLN A 30 -6.67 5.45 -9.37
N ILE A 31 -6.72 6.08 -10.55
CA ILE A 31 -5.69 7.05 -10.97
C ILE A 31 -5.68 8.28 -10.07
N THR A 32 -6.84 8.77 -9.61
CA THR A 32 -6.90 9.94 -8.73
C THR A 32 -6.23 9.71 -7.38
N ASP A 33 -6.33 8.49 -6.85
CA ASP A 33 -5.84 8.20 -5.51
C ASP A 33 -4.33 7.93 -5.48
N VAL A 34 -3.79 7.30 -6.53
CA VAL A 34 -2.33 7.18 -6.70
C VAL A 34 -1.71 8.55 -6.96
N GLU A 35 -2.31 9.38 -7.81
CA GLU A 35 -1.81 10.73 -8.06
C GLU A 35 -1.88 11.63 -6.81
N TYR A 36 -2.89 11.45 -5.95
CA TYR A 36 -2.91 12.10 -4.64
C TYR A 36 -1.69 11.69 -3.80
N ALA A 37 -1.41 10.40 -3.70
CA ALA A 37 -0.24 9.91 -2.96
C ALA A 37 1.09 10.42 -3.56
N LEU A 38 1.22 10.47 -4.89
CA LEU A 38 2.39 11.02 -5.56
C LEU A 38 2.59 12.52 -5.29
N ARG A 39 1.53 13.27 -5.04
CA ARG A 39 1.63 14.68 -4.60
C ARG A 39 2.07 14.78 -3.14
N GLU A 40 1.53 13.92 -2.27
CA GLU A 40 1.92 13.85 -0.87
C GLU A 40 3.38 13.44 -0.67
N ALA A 41 3.97 12.70 -1.62
CA ALA A 41 5.36 12.27 -1.61
C ALA A 41 6.38 13.43 -1.68
N GLY A 42 6.00 14.59 -2.23
CA GLY A 42 6.90 15.74 -2.38
C GLY A 42 8.17 15.37 -3.15
N GLU A 43 9.34 15.59 -2.53
CA GLU A 43 10.65 15.26 -3.11
C GLU A 43 10.82 13.76 -3.41
N ASN A 44 10.10 12.88 -2.71
CA ASN A 44 10.17 11.43 -2.91
C ASN A 44 9.32 10.93 -4.09
N ARG A 45 8.58 11.81 -4.78
CA ARG A 45 7.70 11.45 -5.90
C ARG A 45 8.41 10.62 -6.96
N GLY A 46 9.67 10.95 -7.27
CA GLY A 46 10.46 10.26 -8.30
C GLY A 46 10.70 8.77 -7.99
N GLU A 47 10.87 8.40 -6.73
CA GLU A 47 11.01 7.00 -6.31
C GLU A 47 9.72 6.22 -6.59
N LEU A 48 8.57 6.78 -6.25
CA LEU A 48 7.28 6.10 -6.42
C LEU A 48 6.87 6.00 -7.90
N GLU A 49 7.16 7.04 -8.70
CA GLU A 49 6.97 6.99 -10.16
C GLU A 49 7.89 5.95 -10.84
N ALA A 50 9.10 5.74 -10.31
CA ALA A 50 10.02 4.72 -10.80
C ALA A 50 9.47 3.30 -10.57
N VAL A 51 8.80 3.05 -9.44
CA VAL A 51 8.14 1.76 -9.14
C VAL A 51 7.02 1.48 -10.13
N LEU A 52 6.13 2.45 -10.34
CA LEU A 52 5.03 2.33 -11.31
C LEU A 52 5.56 2.10 -12.73
N SER A 53 6.60 2.86 -13.11
CA SER A 53 7.25 2.73 -14.41
C SER A 53 7.94 1.39 -14.60
N HIS A 54 8.52 0.82 -13.54
CA HIS A 54 9.18 -0.48 -13.56
C HIS A 54 8.18 -1.59 -13.95
N TYR A 55 7.10 -1.73 -13.19
CA TYR A 55 6.11 -2.80 -13.45
C TYR A 55 5.29 -2.57 -14.72
N ALA A 56 5.00 -1.31 -15.08
CA ALA A 56 4.35 -1.01 -16.35
C ALA A 56 5.19 -1.41 -17.57
N LYS A 57 6.52 -1.25 -17.52
CA LYS A 57 7.44 -1.65 -18.61
C LYS A 57 7.59 -3.17 -18.73
N LEU A 58 7.44 -3.90 -17.63
CA LEU A 58 7.48 -5.36 -17.61
C LEU A 58 6.15 -5.99 -18.05
N ASP A 59 5.09 -5.19 -18.23
CA ASP A 59 3.73 -5.65 -18.49
C ASP A 59 3.20 -6.62 -17.42
N ASP A 60 3.68 -6.50 -16.18
CA ASP A 60 3.22 -7.30 -15.04
C ASP A 60 2.03 -6.60 -14.38
N ARG A 61 0.81 -6.91 -14.85
CA ARG A 61 -0.42 -6.29 -14.36
C ARG A 61 -0.65 -6.49 -12.87
N GLN A 62 -0.34 -7.66 -12.32
CA GLN A 62 -0.60 -7.96 -10.90
C GLN A 62 0.36 -7.19 -10.00
N LYS A 63 1.65 -7.15 -10.34
CA LYS A 63 2.62 -6.37 -9.57
C LYS A 63 2.39 -4.87 -9.71
N LEU A 64 1.97 -4.39 -10.88
CA LEU A 64 1.58 -3.00 -11.07
C LEU A 64 0.37 -2.63 -10.20
N GLU A 65 -0.64 -3.49 -10.14
CA GLU A 65 -1.81 -3.30 -9.28
C GLU A 65 -1.43 -3.28 -7.79
N ALA A 66 -0.60 -4.22 -7.35
CA ALA A 66 -0.07 -4.23 -5.98
C ALA A 66 0.74 -2.96 -5.66
N ALA A 67 1.60 -2.51 -6.59
CA ALA A 67 2.36 -1.28 -6.42
C ALA A 67 1.45 -0.04 -6.30
N GLN A 68 0.42 0.05 -7.15
CA GLN A 68 -0.57 1.13 -7.08
C GLN A 68 -1.32 1.12 -5.74
N TYR A 69 -1.72 -0.06 -5.26
CA TYR A 69 -2.37 -0.22 -3.96
C TYR A 69 -1.47 0.29 -2.83
N LEU A 70 -0.23 -0.20 -2.75
CA LEU A 70 0.72 0.21 -1.71
C LEU A 70 0.96 1.73 -1.74
N ILE A 71 1.23 2.30 -2.93
CA ILE A 71 1.49 3.73 -3.08
C ILE A 71 0.28 4.56 -2.67
N ARG A 72 -0.94 4.18 -3.06
CA ARG A 72 -2.17 4.89 -2.70
C ARG A 72 -2.36 5.03 -1.19
N TYR A 73 -2.00 3.99 -0.42
CA TYR A 73 -2.21 3.98 1.03
C TYR A 73 -1.03 4.53 1.83
N MET A 74 0.19 4.57 1.27
CA MET A 74 1.39 5.11 1.95
C MET A 74 1.23 6.47 2.64
N PRO A 75 0.44 7.46 2.17
CA PRO A 75 0.27 8.74 2.88
C PRO A 75 -0.31 8.59 4.29
N TYR A 76 -0.98 7.47 4.56
CA TYR A 76 -1.60 7.16 5.86
C TYR A 76 -0.71 6.29 6.75
N HIS A 77 0.50 5.95 6.30
CA HIS A 77 1.44 5.10 7.03
C HIS A 77 2.74 5.83 7.39
N THR A 78 3.30 5.42 8.52
CA THR A 78 4.53 5.98 9.06
C THR A 78 5.36 4.88 9.68
N SER A 79 6.66 5.00 9.54
CA SER A 79 7.65 4.13 10.17
C SER A 79 8.57 4.92 11.08
N TYR A 80 9.26 4.24 11.98
CA TYR A 80 10.34 4.83 12.76
C TYR A 80 11.67 4.64 12.04
N ASP A 81 12.58 5.59 12.21
CA ASP A 81 13.97 5.37 11.80
C ASP A 81 14.67 4.33 12.68
N LYS A 82 15.87 3.93 12.25
CA LYS A 82 16.68 2.90 12.94
C LYS A 82 16.96 3.18 14.42
N GLY A 83 16.81 4.43 14.88
CA GLY A 83 16.96 4.77 16.30
C GLY A 83 15.96 4.06 17.22
N ILE A 84 14.87 3.51 16.68
CA ILE A 84 13.87 2.75 17.43
C ILE A 84 14.40 1.40 17.93
N GLU A 85 15.43 0.84 17.29
CA GLU A 85 15.95 -0.50 17.60
C GLU A 85 16.41 -0.61 19.06
N ASP A 86 17.10 0.41 19.60
CA ASP A 86 17.53 0.42 21.00
C ASP A 86 16.34 0.41 21.97
N TYR A 87 15.22 1.03 21.59
CA TYR A 87 13.99 1.03 22.41
C TYR A 87 13.36 -0.37 22.43
N TYR A 88 13.29 -1.04 21.28
CA TYR A 88 12.78 -2.42 21.20
C TYR A 88 13.64 -3.38 22.03
N HIS A 89 14.96 -3.30 21.93
CA HIS A 89 15.85 -4.11 22.77
C HIS A 89 15.66 -3.86 24.28
N ALA A 90 15.41 -2.62 24.66
CA ALA A 90 15.13 -2.27 26.05
C ALA A 90 13.79 -2.84 26.53
N ILE A 91 12.74 -2.81 25.69
CA ILE A 91 11.45 -3.43 25.99
C ILE A 91 11.58 -4.94 26.16
N ASP A 92 12.25 -5.62 25.22
CA ASP A 92 12.42 -7.08 25.28
C ASP A 92 13.07 -7.51 26.60
N SER A 93 14.04 -6.72 27.06
CA SER A 93 14.70 -6.95 28.35
C SER A 93 13.74 -6.82 29.54
N VAL A 94 12.81 -5.85 29.51
CA VAL A 94 11.82 -5.63 30.58
C VAL A 94 10.75 -6.72 30.59
N VAL A 95 10.23 -7.09 29.41
CA VAL A 95 9.19 -8.12 29.27
C VAL A 95 9.71 -9.48 29.76
N ALA A 96 11.00 -9.75 29.59
CA ALA A 96 11.63 -10.98 30.08
C ALA A 96 11.81 -11.06 31.60
N LEU A 97 11.70 -9.94 32.35
CA LEU A 97 12.06 -9.87 33.77
C LEU A 97 10.90 -10.10 34.75
N SER A 98 9.65 -9.93 34.31
CA SER A 98 8.48 -10.04 35.19
C SER A 98 7.25 -10.50 34.42
N GLU A 99 6.44 -11.37 35.01
CA GLU A 99 5.10 -11.72 34.49
C GLU A 99 4.01 -10.74 34.98
N ASP A 100 4.35 -9.84 35.91
CA ASP A 100 3.41 -8.83 36.42
C ASP A 100 3.25 -7.70 35.39
N LYS A 101 2.07 -7.68 34.77
CA LYS A 101 1.72 -6.70 33.74
C LYS A 101 1.76 -5.25 34.24
N LEU A 102 1.41 -4.99 35.49
CA LEU A 102 1.42 -3.63 36.04
C LEU A 102 2.86 -3.14 36.24
N GLU A 103 3.78 -4.02 36.62
CA GLU A 103 5.20 -3.67 36.69
C GLU A 103 5.81 -3.46 35.30
N GLN A 104 5.46 -4.30 34.33
CA GLN A 104 5.88 -4.14 32.93
C GLN A 104 5.42 -2.79 32.37
N GLU A 105 4.16 -2.41 32.56
CA GLU A 105 3.62 -1.13 32.08
C GLU A 105 4.40 0.08 32.63
N LYS A 106 4.74 0.06 33.93
CA LYS A 106 5.55 1.12 34.55
C LYS A 106 6.96 1.21 33.95
N HIS A 107 7.57 0.07 33.67
CA HIS A 107 8.91 0.01 33.09
C HIS A 107 8.90 0.45 31.62
N ILE A 108 7.89 0.02 30.84
CA ILE A 108 7.71 0.43 29.45
C ILE A 108 7.50 1.94 29.37
N GLU A 109 6.68 2.54 30.24
CA GLU A 109 6.48 3.99 30.24
C GLU A 109 7.77 4.75 30.57
N SER A 110 8.56 4.27 31.52
CA SER A 110 9.88 4.82 31.84
C SER A 110 10.85 4.74 30.66
N LEU A 111 10.86 3.61 29.95
CA LEU A 111 11.64 3.44 28.72
C LEU A 111 11.16 4.39 27.63
N ARG A 112 9.84 4.53 27.42
CA ARG A 112 9.29 5.44 26.42
C ARG A 112 9.83 6.86 26.61
N LEU A 113 9.74 7.40 27.82
CA LEU A 113 10.26 8.73 28.15
C LEU A 113 11.78 8.87 27.95
N ARG A 114 12.53 7.79 28.18
CA ARG A 114 14.00 7.77 27.99
C ARG A 114 14.41 7.74 26.52
N PHE A 115 13.57 7.17 25.65
CA PHE A 115 13.91 6.90 24.25
C PHE A 115 13.14 7.76 23.24
N GLU A 116 12.07 8.46 23.63
CA GLU A 116 11.20 9.24 22.73
C GLU A 116 11.93 10.25 21.83
N SER A 117 13.07 10.77 22.28
CA SER A 117 13.89 11.73 21.53
C SER A 117 14.96 11.10 20.65
N LYS A 118 15.14 9.78 20.73
CA LYS A 118 16.22 9.04 20.05
C LYS A 118 15.83 8.48 18.69
N TYR A 119 14.54 8.42 18.40
CA TYR A 119 14.01 7.96 17.13
C TYR A 119 13.02 8.96 16.58
N LYS A 120 12.80 8.93 15.28
CA LYS A 120 11.82 9.80 14.62
C LYS A 120 10.84 8.98 13.82
N GLN A 121 9.57 9.32 13.97
CA GLN A 121 8.53 8.88 13.05
C GLN A 121 8.70 9.62 11.73
N LYS A 122 8.59 8.89 10.63
CA LYS A 122 8.70 9.38 9.25
C LYS A 122 7.49 8.88 8.47
N ARG A 123 6.94 9.70 7.57
CA ARG A 123 5.87 9.24 6.68
C ARG A 123 6.47 8.33 5.63
N ASP A 124 5.88 7.17 5.41
CA ASP A 124 6.41 6.17 4.48
C ASP A 124 6.48 6.73 3.06
N ILE A 125 5.46 7.50 2.67
CA ILE A 125 5.37 8.17 1.37
C ILE A 125 6.56 9.10 1.07
N GLU A 126 7.23 9.63 2.09
CA GLU A 126 8.35 10.58 1.96
C GLU A 126 9.72 9.90 1.91
N VAL A 127 9.83 8.62 2.27
CA VAL A 127 11.14 7.99 2.53
C VAL A 127 11.33 6.61 1.91
N ILE A 128 10.25 5.93 1.50
CA ILE A 128 10.36 4.64 0.82
C ILE A 128 11.04 4.83 -0.53
N THR A 129 12.09 4.04 -0.78
CA THR A 129 12.80 4.01 -2.06
C THR A 129 12.17 3.04 -3.03
N SER A 130 12.36 3.30 -4.31
CA SER A 130 11.93 2.43 -5.40
C SER A 130 12.56 1.04 -5.31
N GLU A 131 13.86 0.98 -5.00
CA GLU A 131 14.59 -0.27 -4.80
C GLU A 131 13.96 -1.15 -3.71
N PHE A 132 13.70 -0.57 -2.53
CA PHE A 132 13.10 -1.30 -1.42
C PHE A 132 11.70 -1.79 -1.77
N LEU A 133 10.87 -0.94 -2.37
CA LEU A 133 9.49 -1.30 -2.68
C LEU A 133 9.40 -2.36 -3.77
N ILE A 134 10.19 -2.24 -4.84
CA ILE A 134 10.27 -3.24 -5.92
C ILE A 134 10.75 -4.58 -5.34
N GLN A 135 11.83 -4.58 -4.56
CA GLN A 135 12.35 -5.80 -3.94
C GLN A 135 11.30 -6.47 -3.04
N SER A 136 10.57 -5.68 -2.25
CA SER A 136 9.54 -6.20 -1.34
C SER A 136 8.37 -6.82 -2.08
N ILE A 137 7.89 -6.14 -3.14
CA ILE A 137 6.82 -6.68 -4.01
C ILE A 137 7.30 -7.96 -4.70
N ASP A 138 8.51 -7.97 -5.26
CA ASP A 138 9.04 -9.13 -5.94
C ASP A 138 9.20 -10.35 -5.02
N GLU A 139 9.70 -10.14 -3.81
CA GLU A 139 9.86 -11.20 -2.81
C GLU A 139 8.50 -11.74 -2.33
N ALA A 140 7.51 -10.87 -2.10
CA ALA A 140 6.16 -11.29 -1.73
C ALA A 140 5.52 -12.15 -2.85
N PHE A 141 5.62 -11.71 -4.10
CA PHE A 141 5.12 -12.48 -5.26
C PHE A 141 5.87 -13.79 -5.46
N LYS A 142 7.17 -13.81 -5.20
CA LYS A 142 7.97 -15.04 -5.24
C LYS A 142 7.47 -16.03 -4.21
N GLN A 143 7.29 -15.61 -2.95
CA GLN A 143 6.77 -16.49 -1.91
C GLN A 143 5.36 -17.01 -2.24
N TRP A 144 4.49 -16.15 -2.74
CA TRP A 144 3.14 -16.55 -3.15
C TRP A 144 3.13 -17.57 -4.29
N ARG A 145 4.00 -17.40 -5.29
CA ARG A 145 4.03 -18.27 -6.49
C ARG A 145 4.86 -19.54 -6.32
N GLU A 146 5.85 -19.54 -5.42
CA GLU A 146 6.84 -20.63 -5.30
C GLU A 146 6.69 -21.45 -4.01
N CYS A 147 5.99 -20.97 -2.98
CA CYS A 147 5.85 -21.71 -1.73
C CYS A 147 4.58 -22.58 -1.70
N GLU A 148 4.75 -23.86 -1.34
CA GLU A 148 3.67 -24.86 -1.25
C GLU A 148 2.51 -24.43 -0.33
N TRP A 149 2.81 -23.67 0.74
CA TRP A 149 1.78 -23.21 1.68
C TRP A 149 0.85 -22.14 1.09
N ALA A 150 1.24 -21.47 0.00
CA ALA A 150 0.50 -20.38 -0.62
C ALA A 150 -0.25 -20.81 -1.90
N GLU A 151 -0.09 -22.06 -2.36
CA GLU A 151 -0.66 -22.55 -3.63
C GLU A 151 -2.18 -22.44 -3.73
N HIS A 152 -2.87 -22.42 -2.60
CA HIS A 152 -4.32 -22.35 -2.52
C HIS A 152 -4.87 -20.92 -2.61
N LEU A 153 -4.00 -19.90 -2.59
CA LEU A 153 -4.37 -18.50 -2.61
C LEU A 153 -4.45 -17.97 -4.04
N ASP A 154 -5.60 -17.40 -4.39
CA ASP A 154 -5.70 -16.55 -5.57
C ASP A 154 -5.06 -15.16 -5.34
N PHE A 155 -5.10 -14.30 -6.34
CA PHE A 155 -4.44 -13.00 -6.28
C PHE A 155 -5.10 -12.08 -5.25
N GLU A 156 -6.43 -12.10 -5.20
CA GLU A 156 -7.22 -11.33 -4.26
C GLU A 156 -6.91 -11.75 -2.83
N GLN A 157 -6.85 -13.05 -2.55
CA GLN A 157 -6.48 -13.61 -1.24
C GLN A 157 -5.02 -13.33 -0.87
N PHE A 158 -4.12 -13.29 -1.84
CA PHE A 158 -2.73 -12.88 -1.60
C PHE A 158 -2.61 -11.40 -1.24
N CYS A 159 -3.51 -10.55 -1.73
CA CYS A 159 -3.52 -9.12 -1.47
C CYS A 159 -4.18 -8.73 -0.12
N GLU A 160 -4.84 -9.67 0.57
CA GLU A 160 -5.42 -9.47 1.92
C GLU A 160 -4.38 -9.60 3.04
#